data_AF-Q1MRZ9-F1
#
_entry.id   AF-Q1MRZ9-F1
#
_cell.length_a   1.000
_cell.length_b   1.000
_cell.length_c   1.000
_cell.angle_alpha   90.00
_cell.angle_beta   90.00
_cell.angle_gamma   90.00
#
_symmetry.space_group_name_H-M   'P 1'
#
loop_
_entity.id
_entity.type
_entity.pdbx_description
1 polymer ?
#
loop_
_entity_poly.entity_id
_entity_poly.type
_entity_poly.pdbx_seq_one_letter_code
_entity_poly.pdbx_strand_id
1 'polypeptide(L)'
;MNMFFFIMLFGLAILGEIIEYIAQSWGSKKYGSSTSGMWIGLLGAFIGAILGLPFLFGLGAFIGALAGAWIGCYFMEILNGRSREEASRAAKGALIGRLLGIIIKCGIGIIILVMTYHALFPTIVPSFTPPITNF
;
A
#
# COMPACT_ATOMS: atom_id res chain seq x y z
N MET A 1 20.13 -11.57 13.65
CA MET A 1 19.44 -11.40 12.35
C MET A 1 20.44 -11.69 11.25
N ASN A 2 20.08 -12.51 10.27
CA ASN A 2 21.00 -13.04 9.26
C ASN A 2 20.61 -12.53 7.87
N MET A 3 21.51 -12.56 6.88
CA MET A 3 21.22 -12.07 5.51
C MET A 3 19.92 -12.66 4.91
N PHE A 4 19.67 -13.95 5.14
CA PHE A 4 18.46 -14.64 4.68
C PHE A 4 17.15 -13.99 5.18
N PHE A 5 17.15 -13.43 6.40
CA PHE A 5 15.99 -12.74 6.94
C PHE A 5 15.63 -11.50 6.13
N PHE A 6 16.64 -10.68 5.78
CA PHE A 6 16.44 -9.48 4.97
C PHE A 6 15.99 -9.81 3.55
N ILE A 7 16.52 -10.89 2.95
CA ILE A 7 16.07 -11.38 1.64
C ILE A 7 14.59 -11.75 1.68
N MET A 8 14.14 -12.40 2.76
CA MET A 8 12.73 -12.77 2.93
C MET A 8 11.83 -11.54 3.06
N LEU A 9 12.21 -10.55 3.88
CA LEU A 9 11.45 -9.30 4.01
C LEU A 9 11.37 -8.54 2.69
N PHE A 10 12.47 -8.46 1.96
CA PHE A 10 12.51 -7.86 0.63
C PHE A 10 11.59 -8.60 -0.35
N GLY A 11 11.59 -9.95 -0.32
CA GLY A 11 10.67 -10.78 -1.09
C GLY A 11 9.20 -10.47 -0.79
N LEU A 12 8.82 -10.30 0.48
CA LEU A 12 7.47 -9.88 0.86
C LEU A 12 7.12 -8.48 0.34
N ALA A 13 8.06 -7.53 0.43
CA ALA A 13 7.84 -6.18 -0.07
C ALA A 13 7.59 -6.16 -1.59
N ILE A 14 8.40 -6.90 -2.36
CA ILE A 14 8.21 -7.06 -3.81
C ILE A 14 6.89 -7.74 -4.13
N LEU A 15 6.51 -8.78 -3.38
CA LEU A 15 5.21 -9.43 -3.54
C LEU A 15 4.06 -8.43 -3.34
N GLY A 16 4.16 -7.54 -2.35
CA GLY A 16 3.17 -6.49 -2.13
C GLY A 16 3.08 -5.49 -3.28
N GLU A 17 4.21 -5.10 -3.86
CA GLU A 17 4.25 -4.22 -5.04
C GLU A 17 3.56 -4.88 -6.25
N ILE A 18 3.84 -6.17 -6.49
CA ILE A 18 3.23 -6.93 -7.59
C ILE A 18 1.71 -7.02 -7.39
N ILE A 19 1.25 -7.35 -6.19
CA ILE A 19 -0.18 -7.47 -5.92
C ILE A 19 -0.87 -6.11 -6.03
N GLU A 20 -0.25 -5.02 -5.56
CA GLU A 20 -0.81 -3.68 -5.75
C GLU A 20 -0.93 -3.32 -7.23
N TYR A 21 0.10 -3.61 -8.04
CA TYR A 21 0.05 -3.35 -9.47
C TYR A 21 -1.08 -4.12 -10.15
N ILE A 22 -1.28 -5.39 -9.77
CA ILE A 22 -2.40 -6.20 -10.25
C ILE A 22 -3.75 -5.61 -9.81
N ALA A 23 -3.88 -5.22 -8.54
CA ALA A 23 -5.10 -4.62 -8.00
C ALA A 23 -5.45 -3.28 -8.67
N GLN A 24 -4.45 -2.42 -8.90
CA GLN A 24 -4.62 -1.16 -9.63
C GLN A 24 -4.99 -1.41 -11.10
N SER A 25 -4.33 -2.36 -11.78
CA SER A 25 -4.64 -2.72 -13.17
C SER A 25 -6.04 -3.31 -13.31
N TRP A 26 -6.46 -4.16 -12.36
CA TRP A 26 -7.80 -4.71 -12.35
C TRP A 26 -8.86 -3.66 -12.05
N GLY A 27 -8.62 -2.79 -11.07
CA GLY A 27 -9.49 -1.67 -10.72
C GLY A 27 -9.64 -0.68 -11.87
N SER A 28 -8.56 -0.33 -12.57
CA SER A 28 -8.62 0.61 -13.70
C SER A 28 -9.36 0.01 -14.90
N LYS A 29 -9.06 -1.26 -15.24
CA LYS A 29 -9.71 -1.97 -16.36
C LYS A 29 -11.20 -2.20 -16.13
N LYS A 30 -11.61 -2.60 -14.92
CA LYS A 30 -13.02 -2.89 -14.59
C LYS A 30 -13.94 -1.69 -14.81
N TYR A 31 -13.43 -0.47 -14.59
CA TYR A 31 -14.22 0.76 -14.71
C TYR A 31 -13.94 1.54 -15.99
N GLY A 32 -13.09 1.01 -16.87
CA GLY A 32 -12.80 1.55 -18.20
C GLY A 32 -11.82 2.72 -18.20
N SER A 33 -10.99 2.90 -17.17
CA SER A 33 -9.96 3.95 -17.16
C SER A 33 -8.99 3.77 -18.33
N SER A 34 -8.61 4.88 -18.95
CA SER A 34 -7.50 4.92 -19.91
C SER A 34 -6.16 4.70 -19.21
N THR A 35 -5.15 4.33 -19.99
CA THR A 35 -3.77 4.21 -19.49
C THR A 35 -3.24 5.54 -18.96
N SER A 36 -3.55 6.66 -19.64
CA SER A 36 -3.13 7.99 -19.19
C SER A 36 -3.85 8.41 -17.92
N GLY A 37 -5.16 8.15 -17.81
CA GLY A 37 -5.93 8.38 -16.59
C GLY A 37 -5.41 7.59 -15.38
N MET A 38 -4.93 6.37 -15.60
CA MET A 38 -4.30 5.55 -14.56
C MET A 38 -2.99 6.18 -14.08
N TRP A 39 -2.11 6.62 -14.99
CA TRP A 39 -0.82 7.23 -14.64
C TRP A 39 -0.97 8.59 -13.95
N ILE A 40 -1.86 9.45 -14.44
CA ILE A 40 -2.13 10.75 -13.80
C ILE A 40 -2.84 10.57 -12.46
N GLY A 41 -3.73 9.57 -12.33
CA GLY A 41 -4.28 9.18 -11.04
C GLY A 41 -3.19 8.70 -10.07
N LEU A 42 -2.25 7.86 -10.52
CA LEU A 42 -1.14 7.39 -9.70
C LEU A 42 -0.26 8.55 -9.19
N LEU A 43 0.07 9.49 -10.07
CA LEU A 43 0.83 10.69 -9.74
C LEU A 43 0.03 11.63 -8.80
N GLY A 44 -1.24 11.84 -9.11
CA GLY A 44 -2.15 12.64 -8.28
C GLY A 44 -2.26 12.08 -6.86
N ALA A 45 -2.33 10.77 -6.71
CA ALA A 45 -2.32 10.11 -5.41
C ALA A 45 -0.99 10.32 -4.66
N PHE A 46 0.15 10.27 -5.35
CA PHE A 46 1.45 10.50 -4.73
C PHE A 46 1.57 11.94 -4.23
N ILE A 47 1.21 12.92 -5.06
CA ILE A 47 1.20 14.34 -4.70
C ILE A 47 0.20 14.59 -3.56
N GLY A 48 -1.01 14.04 -3.68
CA GLY A 48 -2.04 14.16 -2.66
C GLY A 48 -1.61 13.56 -1.32
N ALA A 49 -0.90 12.44 -1.32
CA ALA A 49 -0.35 11.85 -0.10
C ALA A 49 0.66 12.77 0.58
N ILE A 50 1.59 13.35 -0.20
CA ILE A 50 2.59 14.29 0.32
C ILE A 50 1.93 15.54 0.89
N LEU A 51 0.98 16.13 0.15
CA LEU A 51 0.23 17.30 0.61
C LEU A 51 -0.64 17.00 1.83
N GLY A 52 -1.15 15.77 1.94
CA GLY A 52 -1.94 15.31 3.07
C GLY A 52 -1.12 14.98 4.32
N LEU A 53 0.18 14.75 4.19
CA LEU A 53 1.06 14.28 5.25
C LEU A 53 1.07 15.16 6.52
N PRO A 54 1.03 16.51 6.44
CA PRO A 54 1.00 17.38 7.62
C PRO A 54 -0.27 17.26 8.47
N PHE A 55 -1.33 16.63 7.95
CA PHE A 55 -2.64 16.59 8.61
C PHE A 55 -2.87 15.27 9.35
N LEU A 56 -3.62 15.33 10.45
CA LEU A 56 -4.10 14.17 11.21
C LEU A 56 -2.99 13.16 11.59
N PHE A 57 -1.83 13.64 12.06
CA PHE A 57 -0.69 12.79 12.42
C PHE A 57 -0.24 11.84 11.29
N GLY A 58 -0.33 12.29 10.04
CA GLY A 58 0.02 11.50 8.86
C GLY A 58 -1.15 10.71 8.24
N LEU A 59 -2.31 10.61 8.91
CA LEU A 59 -3.51 10.02 8.31
C LEU A 59 -4.01 10.83 7.11
N GLY A 60 -3.70 12.13 7.06
CA GLY A 60 -4.01 12.95 5.89
C GLY A 60 -3.34 12.43 4.62
N ALA A 61 -2.21 11.71 4.69
CA ALA A 61 -1.59 11.10 3.52
C ALA A 61 -2.46 10.01 2.88
N PHE A 62 -3.20 9.24 3.70
CA PHE A 62 -4.14 8.23 3.20
C PHE A 62 -5.30 8.88 2.44
N ILE A 63 -5.93 9.90 3.04
CA ILE A 63 -7.04 10.63 2.42
C ILE A 63 -6.56 11.37 1.16
N GLY A 64 -5.40 12.02 1.25
CA GLY A 64 -4.76 12.70 0.15
C GLY A 64 -4.43 11.77 -1.02
N ALA A 65 -3.96 10.55 -0.74
CA ALA A 65 -3.74 9.54 -1.78
C ALA A 65 -5.01 9.15 -2.52
N LEU A 66 -6.11 8.91 -1.80
CA LEU A 66 -7.38 8.52 -2.41
C LEU A 66 -8.01 9.68 -3.21
N ALA A 67 -8.03 10.88 -2.63
CA ALA A 67 -8.53 12.08 -3.28
C ALA A 67 -7.70 12.42 -4.52
N GLY A 68 -6.38 12.40 -4.40
CA GLY A 68 -5.44 12.64 -5.49
C GLY A 68 -5.59 11.61 -6.63
N ALA A 69 -5.79 10.33 -6.31
CA ALA A 69 -6.06 9.29 -7.30
C ALA A 69 -7.31 9.56 -8.11
N TRP A 70 -8.40 9.90 -7.42
CA TRP A 70 -9.68 10.16 -8.05
C TRP A 70 -9.65 11.44 -8.89
N ILE A 71 -9.14 12.54 -8.32
CA ILE A 71 -9.06 13.85 -8.98
C ILE A 71 -8.15 13.76 -10.21
N GLY A 72 -6.95 13.21 -10.07
CA GLY A 72 -5.99 13.10 -11.17
C GLY A 72 -6.54 12.26 -12.33
N CYS A 73 -7.13 11.11 -12.03
CA CYS A 73 -7.76 10.28 -13.05
C CYS A 73 -8.95 10.99 -13.70
N TYR A 74 -9.85 11.59 -12.90
CA TYR A 74 -11.02 12.30 -13.39
C TYR A 74 -10.64 13.42 -14.38
N PHE A 75 -9.70 14.29 -13.99
CA PHE A 75 -9.25 15.38 -14.85
C PHE A 75 -8.64 14.87 -16.15
N MET A 76 -7.81 13.82 -16.08
CA MET A 76 -7.19 13.28 -17.28
C MET A 76 -8.21 12.64 -18.24
N GLU A 77 -9.24 11.97 -17.72
CA GLU A 77 -10.31 11.40 -18.54
C GLU A 77 -11.16 12.47 -19.22
N ILE A 78 -11.43 13.59 -18.54
CA ILE A 78 -12.08 14.76 -19.15
C ILE A 78 -11.20 15.34 -20.27
N LEU A 79 -9.89 15.46 -20.05
CA LEU A 79 -8.94 15.93 -21.07
C LEU A 79 -8.83 14.98 -22.27
N ASN A 80 -9.05 13.69 -22.06
CA ASN A 80 -9.16 12.70 -23.13
C ASN A 80 -10.51 12.78 -23.90
N GLY A 81 -11.37 13.75 -23.58
CA GLY A 81 -12.65 13.97 -24.25
C GLY A 81 -13.78 13.04 -23.79
N ARG A 82 -13.63 12.34 -22.66
CA ARG A 82 -14.69 11.50 -22.10
C ARG A 82 -15.78 12.32 -21.43
N SER A 83 -16.99 11.78 -21.39
CA SER A 83 -18.09 12.41 -20.67
C SER A 83 -17.83 12.46 -19.16
N ARG A 84 -18.53 13.35 -18.44
CA ARG A 84 -18.38 13.48 -16.98
C ARG A 84 -18.73 12.18 -16.26
N GLU A 85 -19.71 11.45 -16.78
CA GLU A 85 -20.18 10.17 -16.26
C GLU A 85 -19.10 9.09 -16.44
N GLU A 86 -18.49 9.03 -17.63
CA GLU A 86 -17.41 8.09 -17.94
C GLU A 86 -16.14 8.39 -17.14
N ALA A 87 -15.74 9.66 -17.05
CA ALA A 87 -14.60 10.11 -16.28
C ALA A 87 -14.77 9.79 -14.79
N SER A 88 -15.97 10.04 -14.23
CA SER A 88 -16.29 9.71 -12.83
C SER A 88 -16.24 8.20 -12.58
N ARG A 89 -16.76 7.40 -13.52
CA ARG A 89 -16.67 5.94 -13.45
C ARG A 89 -15.22 5.46 -13.46
N ALA A 90 -14.40 5.96 -14.39
CA ALA A 90 -12.97 5.64 -14.47
C ALA A 90 -12.22 6.03 -13.19
N ALA A 91 -12.46 7.24 -12.67
CA ALA A 91 -11.87 7.73 -11.43
C ALA A 91 -12.25 6.88 -10.21
N LYS A 92 -13.47 6.34 -10.14
CA LYS A 92 -13.85 5.34 -9.12
C LYS A 92 -13.00 4.08 -9.22
N GLY A 93 -12.69 3.62 -10.43
CA GLY A 93 -11.78 2.50 -10.65
C GLY A 93 -10.37 2.76 -10.13
N ALA A 94 -9.82 3.94 -10.41
CA ALA A 94 -8.51 4.36 -9.90
C ALA A 94 -8.51 4.45 -8.36
N LEU A 95 -9.56 5.01 -7.76
CA LEU A 95 -9.73 5.09 -6.30
C LEU A 95 -9.81 3.70 -5.65
N ILE A 96 -10.61 2.79 -6.22
CA ILE A 96 -10.75 1.42 -5.71
C ILE A 96 -9.42 0.66 -5.86
N GLY A 97 -8.76 0.79 -7.00
CA GLY A 97 -7.44 0.19 -7.22
C GLY A 97 -6.42 0.65 -6.19
N ARG A 98 -6.39 1.96 -5.89
CA ARG A 98 -5.53 2.53 -4.85
C ARG A 98 -5.89 2.04 -3.45
N LEU A 99 -7.17 2.02 -3.10
CA LEU A 99 -7.62 1.56 -1.79
C LEU A 99 -7.25 0.09 -1.54
N LEU A 100 -7.48 -0.77 -2.54
CA LEU A 100 -7.09 -2.19 -2.47
C LEU A 100 -5.58 -2.35 -2.32
N GLY A 101 -4.80 -1.58 -3.09
CA GLY A 101 -3.34 -1.56 -2.97
C GLY A 101 -2.87 -1.22 -1.56
N ILE A 102 -3.44 -0.18 -0.95
CA ILE A 102 -3.13 0.24 0.42
C ILE A 102 -3.47 -0.86 1.42
N ILE A 103 -4.67 -1.45 1.36
CA ILE A 103 -5.10 -2.50 2.29
C ILE A 103 -4.14 -3.70 2.24
N ILE A 104 -3.78 -4.14 1.03
CA ILE A 104 -2.88 -5.27 0.82
C ILE A 104 -1.47 -4.96 1.36
N LYS A 105 -0.93 -3.78 1.05
CA LYS A 105 0.38 -3.35 1.55
C LYS A 105 0.40 -3.18 3.06
N CYS A 106 -0.68 -2.68 3.67
CA CYS A 106 -0.80 -2.63 5.12
C CYS A 106 -0.75 -4.04 5.73
N GLY A 107 -1.46 -5.01 5.16
CA GLY A 107 -1.41 -6.41 5.60
C GLY A 107 0.00 -7.00 5.53
N ILE A 108 0.69 -6.82 4.40
CA ILE A 108 2.08 -7.29 4.21
C ILE A 108 3.04 -6.55 5.16
N GLY A 109 2.84 -5.24 5.35
CA GLY A 109 3.61 -4.44 6.29
C GLY A 109 3.47 -4.93 7.74
N ILE A 110 2.26 -5.33 8.16
CA ILE A 110 2.03 -5.94 9.48
C ILE A 110 2.79 -7.25 9.61
N ILE A 111 2.78 -8.10 8.57
CA ILE A 111 3.54 -9.37 8.59
C ILE A 111 5.04 -9.09 8.76
N ILE A 112 5.60 -8.17 7.98
CA ILE A 112 7.00 -7.74 8.09
C ILE A 112 7.31 -7.21 9.51
N LEU A 113 6.42 -6.40 10.08
CA LEU A 113 6.56 -5.85 11.43
C LEU A 113 6.61 -6.94 12.50
N VAL A 114 5.67 -7.88 12.46
CA VAL A 114 5.58 -9.00 13.41
C VAL A 114 6.82 -9.89 13.32
N MET A 115 7.25 -10.24 12.10
CA MET A 115 8.46 -11.03 11.89
C MET A 115 9.71 -10.32 12.44
N THR A 116 9.81 -9.02 12.22
CA THR A 116 10.92 -8.20 12.72
C THR A 116 10.90 -8.09 14.23
N TYR A 117 9.72 -7.89 14.83
CA TYR A 117 9.55 -7.85 16.28
C TYR A 117 10.02 -9.15 16.95
N HIS A 118 9.59 -10.31 16.47
CA HIS A 118 10.02 -11.60 17.00
C HIS A 118 11.53 -11.86 16.80
N ALA A 119 12.11 -11.39 15.69
CA ALA A 119 13.53 -11.52 15.43
C ALA A 119 14.39 -10.60 16.32
N LEU A 120 13.86 -9.44 16.71
CA LEU A 120 14.54 -8.44 17.55
C LEU A 120 14.43 -8.77 19.04
N PHE A 121 13.26 -9.22 19.47
CA PHE A 121 12.98 -9.66 20.84
C PHE A 121 12.73 -11.17 20.86
N PRO A 122 13.77 -12.00 20.68
CA PRO A 122 13.63 -13.41 20.98
C PRO A 122 13.19 -13.50 22.44
N THR A 123 12.03 -14.13 22.68
CA THR A 123 11.46 -14.32 24.02
C THR A 123 12.58 -14.66 24.99
N ILE A 124 12.78 -13.81 26.00
CA ILE A 124 13.60 -14.13 27.16
C ILE A 124 12.87 -15.28 27.83
N VAL A 125 13.16 -16.51 27.41
CA VAL A 125 12.85 -17.69 28.19
C VAL A 125 13.99 -17.72 29.21
N PRO A 126 13.76 -17.38 30.49
CA PRO A 126 14.80 -17.57 31.48
C PRO A 126 15.07 -19.07 31.49
N SER A 127 16.28 -19.47 31.12
CA SER A 127 16.73 -20.84 31.33
C SER A 127 16.78 -21.06 32.84
N PHE A 128 15.66 -21.45 33.44
CA PHE A 128 15.62 -21.93 34.81
C PHE A 128 16.33 -23.29 34.81
N THR A 129 17.65 -23.26 34.99
CA THR A 129 18.42 -24.42 35.40
C THR A 129 18.24 -24.56 36.92
N PRO A 130 17.45 -25.52 37.42
CA PRO A 130 17.43 -25.78 38.85
C PRO A 130 18.84 -26.16 39.32
N PRO A 131 19.26 -25.75 40.53
CA PRO A 131 20.56 -26.12 41.06
C PRO A 131 20.65 -27.66 41.13
N ILE A 132 21.72 -28.19 40.55
CA ILE A 132 22.05 -29.61 40.63
C ILE A 132 22.42 -29.87 42.09
N THR A 133 21.48 -30.39 42.88
CA THR A 133 21.78 -30.85 44.23
C THR A 133 22.54 -32.17 44.11
N ASN A 134 23.87 -32.09 44.13
CA ASN A 134 24.71 -33.25 44.41
C ASN A 134 24.54 -33.58 45.90
N PHE A 135 23.77 -34.61 46.20
CA PHE A 135 23.78 -35.32 47.48
C PHE A 135 24.58 -36.61 47.33
#